data_AF-A0A920H0G2-F1
#
_entry.id   AF-A0A920H0G2-F1
#
_cell.length_a   1.000
_cell.length_b   1.000
_cell.length_c   1.000
_cell.angle_alpha   90.00
_cell.angle_beta   90.00
_cell.angle_gamma   90.00
#
_symmetry.space_group_name_H-M   'P 1'
#
loop_
_entity.id
_entity.type
_entity.pdbx_description
1 polymer ?
#
loop_
_entity_poly.entity_id
_entity_poly.type
_entity_poly.pdbx_seq_one_letter_code
_entity_poly.pdbx_strand_id
1 'polypeptide(L)'
;MNLTISGHHMDVTPAIRQHVEEKLVPIERSWRSHHPHEVTLVVEKHLHKAEANLHVAGADLFASPESDDMYAAIDSLADKLIGRSSSTRKTSGPLIDV
;
A
#
# COMPACT_ATOMS: atom_id res chain seq x y z
N MET A 1 6.46 -9.93 9.63
CA MET A 1 5.94 -8.67 9.09
C MET A 1 5.43 -7.75 10.19
N ASN A 2 5.98 -6.53 10.27
CA ASN A 2 5.46 -5.45 11.12
C ASN A 2 4.60 -4.52 10.25
N LEU A 3 3.34 -4.90 10.01
CA LEU A 3 2.42 -4.21 9.11
C LEU A 3 1.30 -3.52 9.89
N THR A 4 1.14 -2.21 9.67
CA THR A 4 -0.02 -1.44 10.13
C THR A 4 -0.98 -1.25 8.96
N ILE A 5 -2.25 -1.60 9.17
CA ILE A 5 -3.31 -1.40 8.18
C ILE A 5 -4.37 -0.49 8.78
N SER A 6 -4.65 0.61 8.09
CA SER A 6 -5.63 1.62 8.49
C SER A 6 -6.70 1.78 7.40
N GLY A 7 -7.94 2.03 7.82
CA GLY A 7 -9.05 2.37 6.92
C GLY A 7 -9.44 3.83 7.08
N HIS A 8 -9.61 4.55 5.98
CA HIS A 8 -10.18 5.89 5.95
C HIS A 8 -11.54 5.83 5.25
N HIS A 9 -12.60 6.18 5.99
CA HIS A 9 -13.99 6.02 5.55
C HIS A 9 -14.41 4.57 5.28
N MET A 10 -13.70 3.60 5.86
CA MET A 10 -14.07 2.19 5.80
C MET A 10 -13.58 1.43 7.01
N ASP A 11 -14.29 0.35 7.36
CA ASP A 11 -13.82 -0.61 8.35
C ASP A 11 -12.91 -1.65 7.70
N VAL A 12 -11.73 -1.84 8.28
CA VAL A 12 -10.81 -2.90 7.86
C VAL A 12 -11.27 -4.22 8.46
N THR A 13 -12.05 -4.98 7.70
CA THR A 13 -12.52 -6.30 8.11
C THR A 13 -11.36 -7.31 8.18
N PRO A 14 -11.49 -8.43 8.92
CA PRO A 14 -10.48 -9.48 8.96
C PRO A 14 -10.12 -10.03 7.58
N ALA A 15 -11.10 -10.16 6.67
CA ALA A 15 -10.89 -10.63 5.31
C ALA A 15 -10.01 -9.67 4.48
N ILE A 16 -10.26 -8.37 4.60
CA ILE A 16 -9.48 -7.34 3.93
C ILE A 16 -8.04 -7.30 4.47
N ARG A 17 -7.89 -7.37 5.80
CA ARG A 17 -6.58 -7.45 6.45
C ARG A 17 -5.78 -8.64 5.93
N GLN A 18 -6.40 -9.83 5.92
CA GLN A 18 -5.76 -11.04 5.42
C GLN A 18 -5.35 -10.90 3.95
N HIS A 19 -6.21 -10.32 3.11
CA HIS A 19 -5.90 -10.10 1.69
C HIS A 19 -4.68 -9.19 1.49
N VAL A 20 -4.61 -8.08 2.24
CA VAL A 20 -3.43 -7.18 2.22
C VAL A 20 -2.16 -7.92 2.66
N GLU A 21 -2.24 -8.66 3.77
CA GLU A 21 -1.10 -9.43 4.30
C GLU A 21 -0.58 -10.43 3.27
N GLU A 22 -1.47 -11.24 2.67
CA GLU A 22 -1.13 -12.24 1.65
C GLU A 22 -0.44 -11.60 0.44
N LYS A 23 -0.91 -10.43 0.00
CA LYS A 23 -0.37 -9.72 -1.16
C LYS A 23 0.97 -9.04 -0.89
N LEU A 24 1.28 -8.71 0.37
CA LEU A 24 2.54 -8.08 0.77
C LEU A 24 3.65 -9.07 1.17
N VAL A 25 3.33 -10.33 1.48
CA VAL A 25 4.34 -11.37 1.81
C VAL A 25 5.46 -11.49 0.76
N PRO A 26 5.19 -11.49 -0.57
CA PRO A 26 6.26 -11.54 -1.56
C PRO A 26 7.21 -10.34 -1.51
N ILE A 27 6.71 -9.16 -1.14
CA ILE A 27 7.48 -7.92 -1.05
C ILE A 27 8.42 -7.97 0.16
N GLU A 28 7.94 -8.43 1.33
CA GLU A 28 8.77 -8.64 2.52
C GLU A 28 9.97 -9.57 2.20
N ARG A 29 9.73 -10.66 1.45
CA ARG A 29 10.78 -11.59 1.03
C ARG A 29 11.76 -10.99 0.03
N SER A 30 11.26 -10.25 -0.96
CA SER A 30 12.08 -9.66 -2.03
C SER A 30 13.02 -8.59 -1.48
N TRP A 31 12.55 -7.78 -0.53
CA TRP A 31 13.30 -6.62 -0.04
C TRP A 31 13.96 -6.84 1.32
N ARG A 32 13.80 -8.02 1.93
CA ARG A 32 14.37 -8.41 3.24
C ARG A 32 14.22 -7.32 4.30
N SER A 33 13.09 -6.61 4.28
CA SER A 33 12.84 -5.50 5.19
C SER A 33 12.33 -6.02 6.53
N HIS A 34 12.87 -5.48 7.61
CA HIS A 34 12.34 -5.66 8.97
C HIS A 34 11.66 -4.37 9.47
N HIS A 35 11.55 -3.35 8.61
CA HIS A 35 10.99 -2.06 8.97
C HIS A 35 9.46 -2.11 9.06
N PRO A 36 8.84 -1.20 9.82
CA PRO A 36 7.40 -1.01 9.78
C PRO A 36 6.92 -0.70 8.37
N HIS A 37 5.78 -1.29 8.02
CA HIS A 37 5.09 -1.06 6.76
C HIS A 37 3.71 -0.48 7.07
N GLU A 38 3.31 0.55 6.33
CA GLU A 38 2.00 1.16 6.49
C GLU A 38 1.19 0.99 5.21
N VAL A 39 -0.06 0.54 5.38
CA VAL A 39 -1.06 0.49 4.32
C VAL A 39 -2.31 1.24 4.79
N THR A 40 -2.76 2.17 3.95
CA THR A 40 -4.00 2.91 4.17
C THR A 40 -4.98 2.59 3.05
N LEU A 41 -6.14 2.06 3.42
CA LEU A 41 -7.24 1.78 2.50
C LEU A 41 -8.24 2.92 2.60
N VAL A 42 -8.59 3.52 1.48
CA VAL A 42 -9.45 4.72 1.42
C VAL A 42 -10.61 4.45 0.47
N VAL A 43 -11.82 4.82 0.89
CA VAL A 43 -12.99 4.85 0.01
C VAL A 43 -13.47 6.29 -0.13
N GLU A 44 -13.44 6.81 -1.36
CA GLU A 44 -13.91 8.14 -1.70
C GLU A 44 -14.97 8.06 -2.80
N LYS A 45 -16.24 8.27 -2.41
CA LYS A 45 -17.41 8.15 -3.30
C LYS A 45 -17.49 6.75 -3.93
N HIS A 46 -17.08 6.60 -5.20
CA HIS A 46 -17.09 5.34 -5.94
C HIS A 46 -15.67 4.79 -6.17
N LEU A 47 -14.65 5.49 -5.67
CA LEU A 47 -13.26 5.16 -5.90
C LEU A 47 -12.66 4.48 -4.66
N HIS A 48 -12.00 3.36 -4.89
CA HIS A 48 -11.29 2.60 -3.88
C HIS A 48 -9.79 2.78 -4.09
N LYS A 49 -9.11 3.31 -3.09
CA LYS A 49 -7.67 3.59 -3.14
C LYS A 49 -6.95 2.75 -2.09
N ALA A 50 -5.87 2.11 -2.50
CA ALA A 50 -4.97 1.39 -1.61
C ALA A 50 -3.61 2.09 -1.63
N GLU A 51 -3.19 2.65 -0.51
CA GLU A 51 -1.93 3.37 -0.37
C GLU A 51 -0.96 2.57 0.49
N ALA A 52 0.31 2.47 0.09
CA ALA A 52 1.35 1.90 0.93
C ALA A 52 2.59 2.78 0.96
N ASN A 53 3.17 2.86 2.16
CA ASN A 53 4.49 3.42 2.41
C ASN A 53 5.35 2.34 3.05
N LEU A 54 6.33 1.83 2.28
CA LEU A 54 7.22 0.78 2.72
C LEU A 54 8.65 1.30 2.81
N HIS A 55 9.19 1.26 4.02
CA HIS A 55 10.61 1.48 4.25
C HIS A 55 11.36 0.17 3.96
N VAL A 56 12.27 0.19 2.99
CA VAL A 56 13.12 -0.96 2.65
C VAL A 56 14.59 -0.57 2.80
N ALA A 57 15.49 -1.56 2.86
CA ALA A 57 16.91 -1.30 3.03
C ALA A 57 17.46 -0.48 1.86
N GLY A 58 17.68 0.83 2.09
CA GLY A 58 18.25 1.76 1.12
C GLY A 58 17.26 2.51 0.23
N ALA A 59 15.94 2.34 0.41
CA ALA A 59 14.93 3.10 -0.34
C ALA A 59 13.58 3.16 0.39
N ASP A 60 12.78 4.17 0.04
CA ASP A 60 11.36 4.24 0.41
C ASP A 60 10.52 3.92 -0.83
N LEU A 61 9.58 2.99 -0.69
CA LEU A 61 8.63 2.63 -1.73
C LEU A 61 7.27 3.20 -1.39
N PHE A 62 6.70 3.93 -2.35
CA PHE A 62 5.37 4.49 -2.24
C PHE A 62 4.53 4.08 -3.45
N ALA A 63 3.30 3.63 -3.20
CA ALA A 63 2.34 3.33 -4.24
C ALA A 63 0.91 3.61 -3.74
N SER A 64 0.08 4.16 -4.63
CA SER A 64 -1.30 4.54 -4.33
C SER A 64 -2.27 4.28 -5.49
N PRO A 65 -2.38 3.03 -6.00
CA PRO A 65 -3.37 2.70 -7.02
C PRO A 65 -4.81 2.92 -6.54
N GLU A 66 -5.65 3.18 -7.54
CA GLU A 66 -7.07 3.38 -7.42
C GLU A 66 -7.79 2.36 -8.31
N SER A 67 -8.99 1.94 -7.91
CA SER A 67 -9.84 1.03 -8.64
C SER A 67 -11.31 1.25 -8.25
N ASP A 68 -12.22 0.66 -9.02
CA ASP A 68 -13.65 0.61 -8.67
C ASP A 68 -13.95 -0.48 -7.62
N ASP A 69 -12.95 -1.31 -7.28
CA ASP A 69 -13.04 -2.36 -6.27
C ASP A 69 -11.81 -2.37 -5.35
N MET A 70 -12.02 -2.50 -4.04
CA MET A 70 -10.94 -2.45 -3.05
C MET A 70 -9.94 -3.60 -3.19
N TYR A 71 -10.39 -4.82 -3.50
CA TYR A 71 -9.50 -5.95 -3.69
C TYR A 71 -8.65 -5.76 -4.95
N ALA A 72 -9.22 -5.21 -6.02
CA ALA A 72 -8.49 -4.85 -7.22
C ALA A 72 -7.46 -3.72 -6.99
N ALA A 73 -7.78 -2.74 -6.14
CA ALA A 73 -6.82 -1.70 -5.73
C ALA A 73 -5.64 -2.30 -4.94
N ILE A 74 -5.90 -3.23 -4.00
CA ILE A 74 -4.86 -3.95 -3.24
C ILE A 74 -3.99 -4.82 -4.16
N ASP A 75 -4.59 -5.50 -5.12
CA ASP A 75 -3.84 -6.30 -6.10
C ASP A 75 -2.92 -5.43 -6.95
N SER A 76 -3.44 -4.31 -7.43
CA SER A 76 -2.67 -3.31 -8.17
C SER A 76 -1.54 -2.70 -7.34
N LEU A 77 -1.73 -2.61 -6.01
CA LEU A 77 -0.72 -2.09 -5.09
C LEU A 77 0.46 -3.03 -4.99
N ALA A 78 0.19 -4.33 -4.79
CA ALA A 78 1.23 -5.34 -4.74
C ALA A 78 2.01 -5.43 -6.07
N ASP A 79 1.31 -5.41 -7.21
CA ASP A 79 1.95 -5.46 -8.53
C ASP A 79 2.88 -4.26 -8.79
N LYS A 80 2.49 -3.06 -8.33
CA LYS A 80 3.32 -1.86 -8.42
C LYS A 80 4.56 -1.95 -7.52
N LEU A 81 4.41 -2.42 -6.30
CA LEU A 81 5.51 -2.53 -5.32
C LEU A 81 6.50 -3.66 -5.66
N ILE A 82 6.06 -4.72 -6.32
CA ILE A 82 6.91 -5.81 -6.82
C ILE A 82 7.68 -5.39 -8.10
N GLY A 83 7.28 -4.30 -8.75
CA GLY A 83 7.96 -3.75 -9.93
C GLY A 83 7.48 -4.32 -11.26
N ARG A 84 6.29 -4.95 -11.32
CA ARG A 84 5.69 -5.41 -12.59
C ARG A 84 5.06 -4.28 -13.41
N SER A 85 4.86 -3.10 -12.82
CA SER A 85 4.34 -1.90 -13.49
C SER A 85 4.97 -0.62 -12.90
N SER A 86 6.26 -0.39 -13.10
CA SER A 86 6.95 0.79 -12.57
C SER A 86 6.64 2.06 -13.38
N SER A 87 5.64 2.83 -12.96
CA SER A 87 5.62 4.28 -13.18
C SER A 87 5.87 4.97 -11.85
N THR A 88 7.15 5.07 -11.50
CA THR A 88 7.65 5.71 -10.29
C THR A 88 7.50 7.23 -10.47
N ARG A 89 6.49 7.86 -9.84
CA ARG A 89 6.51 9.32 -9.63
C ARG A 89 7.15 9.60 -8.29
N LYS A 90 8.30 10.27 -8.33
CA LYS A 90 8.95 10.89 -7.19
C LYS A 90 8.13 12.13 -6.80
N THR A 91 7.30 12.05 -5.76
CA THR A 91 6.74 13.28 -5.17
C THR A 91 7.75 13.82 -4.15
N SER A 92 8.39 14.90 -4.56
CA SER A 92 9.14 15.81 -3.71
C SER A 92 8.28 16.36 -2.56
N GLY A 93 8.72 16.13 -1.32
CA GLY A 93 8.54 17.02 -0.17
C GLY A 93 7.15 17.09 0.48
N PRO A 94 7.06 17.24 1.81
CA PRO A 94 5.80 17.19 2.56
C PRO A 94 4.96 18.45 2.33
N LEU A 95 3.66 18.26 2.12
CA LEU A 95 2.67 19.31 2.37
C LEU A 95 2.52 19.39 3.90
N ILE A 96 3.29 20.29 4.51
CA ILE A 96 3.04 20.71 5.89
C ILE A 96 1.81 21.63 5.80
N ASP A 97 0.66 21.14 6.24
CA ASP A 97 -0.52 21.95 6.48
C ASP A 97 -0.42 22.50 7.91
N VAL A 98 0.03 23.76 8.05
CA VAL A 98 -0.10 24.59 9.27
C VAL A 98 -0.43 26.02 8.84
#